data_AF-A0A9D6M9Y6-F1
#
_entry.id   AF-A0A9D6M9Y6-F1
#
_cell.length_a   1.000
_cell.length_b   1.000
_cell.length_c   1.000
_cell.angle_alpha   90.00
_cell.angle_beta   90.00
_cell.angle_gamma   90.00
#
_symmetry.space_group_name_H-M   'P 1'
#
loop_
_entity.id
_entity.type
_entity.pdbx_description
1 polymer ?
#
loop_
_entity_poly.entity_id
_entity_poly.type
_entity_poly.pdbx_seq_one_letter_code
_entity_poly.pdbx_strand_id
1 'polypeptide(L)'
;MPLTLAEYEQLVYGLPDTVSAIRYSTLTVVRLEPPTAIVKGEVYFEGDVFLRALQVLDFEEGFIQRYSYEVYRGEDKLYWYDSWPHPHIPELSSTDPHHKHVPPDIKHNRVLAPHLSFDRPNLPFVIQEIIDTLLAGEGDQSQTSQ
;
A
#
# COMPACT_ATOMS: atom_id res chain seq x y z
N MET A 1 4.45 11.10 19.66
CA MET A 1 5.62 10.20 19.68
C MET A 1 5.55 9.36 18.41
N PRO A 2 6.69 8.99 17.80
CA PRO A 2 6.67 8.02 16.71
C PRO A 2 6.08 6.69 17.22
N LEU A 3 5.42 5.94 16.33
CA LEU A 3 4.90 4.62 16.68
C LEU A 3 6.06 3.71 17.12
N THR A 4 5.82 2.89 18.13
CA THR A 4 6.67 1.75 18.48
C THR A 4 6.37 0.57 17.56
N LEU A 5 7.29 -0.41 17.50
CA LEU A 5 7.06 -1.67 16.77
C LEU A 5 5.77 -2.37 17.22
N ALA A 6 5.49 -2.37 18.53
CA ALA A 6 4.29 -3.00 19.07
C ALA A 6 3.00 -2.26 18.64
N GLU A 7 3.00 -0.93 18.66
CA GLU A 7 1.85 -0.14 18.20
C GLU A 7 1.63 -0.30 16.69
N TYR A 8 2.72 -0.38 15.90
CA TYR A 8 2.59 -0.61 14.46
C TYR A 8 2.11 -2.02 14.14
N GLU A 9 2.56 -3.02 14.90
CA GLU A 9 2.07 -4.40 14.77
C GLU A 9 0.57 -4.51 15.10
N GLN A 10 0.12 -3.82 16.15
CA GLN A 10 -1.31 -3.70 16.46
C GLN A 10 -2.09 -3.04 15.33
N LEU A 11 -1.55 -1.98 14.72
CA LEU A 11 -2.15 -1.34 13.56
C LEU A 11 -2.30 -2.34 12.41
N VAL A 12 -1.23 -3.06 12.04
CA VAL A 12 -1.24 -4.01 10.92
C VAL A 12 -2.26 -5.11 11.13
N TYR A 13 -2.28 -5.75 12.30
CA TYR A 13 -3.21 -6.85 12.57
C TYR A 13 -4.64 -6.39 12.83
N GLY A 14 -4.85 -5.14 13.25
CA GLY A 14 -6.17 -4.55 13.43
C GLY A 14 -6.82 -4.03 12.14
N LEU A 15 -6.12 -4.04 11.00
CA LEU A 15 -6.68 -3.57 9.72
C LEU A 15 -8.00 -4.27 9.34
N PRO A 16 -8.11 -5.63 9.39
CA PRO A 16 -9.36 -6.30 9.04
C PRO A 16 -10.53 -5.96 9.97
N ASP A 17 -10.25 -5.69 11.25
CA ASP A 17 -11.27 -5.36 12.25
C ASP A 17 -11.76 -3.91 12.12
N THR A 18 -10.93 -3.01 11.59
CA THR A 18 -11.20 -1.57 11.52
C THR A 18 -11.67 -1.11 10.14
N VAL A 19 -11.38 -1.87 9.08
CA VAL A 19 -11.72 -1.53 7.70
C VAL A 19 -12.65 -2.59 7.12
N SER A 20 -13.95 -2.31 7.09
CA SER A 20 -14.99 -3.27 6.66
C SER A 20 -14.89 -3.74 5.21
N ALA A 21 -14.15 -3.02 4.36
CA ALA A 21 -13.91 -3.41 2.96
C ALA A 21 -12.88 -4.55 2.82
N ILE A 22 -12.05 -4.79 3.84
CA ILE A 22 -11.09 -5.90 3.85
C ILE A 22 -11.87 -7.20 4.07
N ARG A 23 -11.75 -8.14 3.14
CA ARG A 23 -12.32 -9.48 3.26
C ARG A 23 -11.45 -10.39 4.11
N TYR A 24 -10.14 -10.35 3.88
CA TYR A 24 -9.16 -11.00 4.73
C TYR A 24 -7.78 -10.40 4.47
N SER A 25 -6.86 -10.62 5.40
CA SER A 25 -5.47 -10.20 5.29
C SER A 25 -4.53 -11.33 5.69
N THR A 26 -3.44 -11.47 4.94
CA THR A 26 -2.31 -12.35 5.25
C THR A 26 -1.08 -11.54 5.69
N LEU A 27 -1.24 -10.23 5.90
CA LEU A 27 -0.15 -9.38 6.38
C LEU A 27 0.41 -9.94 7.69
N THR A 28 1.73 -10.10 7.73
CA THR A 28 2.49 -10.54 8.88
C THR A 28 3.59 -9.55 9.15
N VAL A 29 3.82 -9.24 10.43
CA VAL A 29 5.01 -8.53 10.92
C VAL A 29 6.03 -9.58 11.38
N VAL A 30 7.05 -9.81 10.56
CA VAL A 30 8.17 -10.69 10.90
C VAL A 30 9.23 -9.86 11.60
N ARG A 31 9.33 -10.00 12.93
CA ARG A 31 10.42 -9.40 13.71
C ARG A 31 11.73 -10.09 13.35
N LEU A 32 12.77 -9.31 13.08
CA LEU A 32 14.12 -9.82 12.82
C LEU A 32 14.94 -9.70 14.11
N GLU A 33 15.69 -8.60 14.25
CA GLU A 33 16.37 -8.21 15.48
C GLU A 33 15.73 -6.93 15.99
N PRO A 34 15.41 -6.79 17.29
CA PRO A 34 14.86 -5.53 17.80
C PRO A 34 15.80 -4.36 17.45
N PRO A 35 15.29 -3.25 16.87
CA PRO A 35 13.88 -2.93 16.64
C PRO A 35 13.47 -2.98 15.15
N THR A 36 14.03 -3.90 14.37
CA THR A 36 13.75 -4.11 12.93
C THR A 36 12.65 -5.15 12.68
N ALA A 37 11.90 -4.95 11.60
CA ALA A 37 10.87 -5.90 11.18
C ALA A 37 10.60 -5.82 9.67
N ILE A 38 10.03 -6.89 9.11
CA ILE A 38 9.49 -6.91 7.76
C ILE A 38 7.98 -7.09 7.85
N VAL A 39 7.22 -6.20 7.22
CA VAL A 39 5.79 -6.42 6.97
C VAL A 39 5.64 -6.97 5.57
N LYS A 40 4.96 -8.10 5.43
CA LYS A 40 4.69 -8.67 4.11
C LYS A 40 3.39 -9.46 4.10
N GLY A 41 2.78 -9.56 2.93
CA GLY A 41 1.58 -10.35 2.69
C GLY A 41 0.63 -9.59 1.79
N GLU A 42 -0.64 -9.99 1.85
CA GLU A 42 -1.68 -9.48 0.97
C GLU A 42 -2.90 -9.06 1.78
N VAL A 43 -3.65 -8.10 1.24
CA VAL A 43 -4.94 -7.65 1.74
C VAL A 43 -5.93 -7.80 0.59
N TYR A 44 -6.98 -8.56 0.82
CA TYR A 44 -7.96 -8.90 -0.20
C TYR A 44 -9.26 -8.13 0.03
N PHE A 45 -9.83 -7.65 -1.06
CA PHE A 45 -11.08 -6.89 -1.12
C PHE A 45 -12.08 -7.60 -2.03
N GLU A 46 -13.27 -7.02 -2.20
CA GLU A 46 -14.23 -7.46 -3.21
C GLU A 46 -13.73 -7.23 -4.65
N GLY A 47 -14.42 -7.82 -5.62
CA GLY A 47 -14.17 -7.57 -7.04
C GLY A 47 -12.83 -8.11 -7.54
N ASP A 48 -12.29 -9.15 -6.87
CA ASP A 48 -10.98 -9.75 -7.14
C ASP A 48 -9.81 -8.78 -7.00
N VAL A 49 -9.99 -7.71 -6.21
CA VAL A 49 -8.97 -6.70 -5.94
C VAL A 49 -8.14 -7.12 -4.74
N PHE A 50 -6.82 -7.03 -4.86
CA PHE A 50 -5.92 -7.22 -3.72
C PHE A 50 -4.71 -6.30 -3.75
N LEU A 51 -4.25 -5.96 -2.55
CA LEU A 51 -3.00 -5.27 -2.29
C LEU A 51 -1.96 -6.29 -1.86
N ARG A 52 -0.84 -6.38 -2.57
CA ARG A 52 0.38 -7.04 -2.08
C ARG A 52 1.30 -5.98 -1.47
N ALA A 53 1.64 -6.16 -0.20
CA ALA A 53 2.50 -5.22 0.51
C ALA A 53 3.82 -5.86 0.94
N LEU A 54 4.87 -5.06 0.88
CA LEU A 54 6.17 -5.30 1.49
C LEU A 54 6.63 -4.00 2.14
N GLN A 55 7.06 -4.06 3.40
CA GLN A 55 7.75 -2.98 4.08
C GLN A 55 8.95 -3.55 4.82
N VAL A 56 10.04 -2.79 4.83
CA VAL A 56 11.13 -3.02 5.78
C VAL A 56 11.15 -1.86 6.75
N LEU A 57 11.16 -2.22 8.01
CA LEU A 57 11.07 -1.30 9.13
C LEU A 57 12.36 -1.36 9.94
N ASP A 58 12.78 -0.19 10.38
CA ASP A 58 13.84 0.00 11.35
C ASP A 58 13.43 1.18 12.22
N PHE A 59 13.08 0.89 13.48
CA PHE A 59 12.63 1.90 14.44
C PHE A 59 13.77 2.58 15.19
N GLU A 60 15.02 2.15 14.96
CA GLU A 60 16.24 2.80 15.46
C GLU A 60 16.73 3.85 14.46
N GLU A 61 16.73 3.51 13.17
CA GLU A 61 17.10 4.42 12.07
C GLU A 61 15.93 5.26 11.53
N GLY A 62 14.72 5.09 12.05
CA GLY A 62 13.55 5.85 11.64
C GLY A 62 12.27 5.06 11.82
N PHE A 63 11.59 4.75 10.71
CA PHE A 63 10.41 3.89 10.75
C PHE A 63 10.32 2.99 9.52
N ILE A 64 9.92 3.50 8.36
CA ILE A 64 9.91 2.73 7.10
C ILE A 64 11.19 3.04 6.34
N GLN A 65 11.97 2.00 6.02
CA GLN A 65 13.22 2.14 5.28
C GLN A 65 13.04 1.91 3.78
N ARG A 66 12.09 1.03 3.43
CA ARG A 66 11.66 0.79 2.05
C ARG A 66 10.28 0.17 2.05
N TYR A 67 9.55 0.35 0.95
CA TYR A 67 8.27 -0.32 0.75
C TYR A 67 8.03 -0.65 -0.72
N SER A 68 7.09 -1.58 -0.94
CA SER A 68 6.41 -1.81 -2.21
C SER A 68 4.96 -2.15 -1.92
N TYR A 69 4.04 -1.43 -2.57
CA TYR A 69 2.60 -1.66 -2.48
C TYR A 69 2.05 -1.87 -3.89
N GLU A 70 1.76 -3.11 -4.25
CA GLU A 70 1.28 -3.47 -5.57
C GLU A 70 -0.22 -3.78 -5.51
N VAL A 71 -1.00 -3.15 -6.39
CA VAL A 71 -2.45 -3.35 -6.44
C VAL A 71 -2.82 -4.10 -7.71
N TYR A 72 -3.62 -5.14 -7.54
CA TYR A 72 -4.03 -6.05 -8.60
C TYR A 72 -5.55 -6.18 -8.66
N ARG A 73 -6.07 -6.56 -9.83
CA ARG A 73 -7.39 -7.18 -10.01
C ARG A 73 -7.20 -8.48 -10.78
N GLY A 74 -7.43 -9.62 -10.13
CA GLY A 74 -7.03 -10.92 -10.68
C GLY A 74 -5.54 -10.95 -11.02
N GLU A 75 -5.20 -11.25 -12.28
CA GLU A 75 -3.81 -11.30 -12.73
C GLU A 75 -3.26 -9.92 -13.17
N ASP A 76 -4.12 -8.91 -13.29
CA ASP A 76 -3.76 -7.60 -13.82
C ASP A 76 -3.22 -6.69 -12.71
N LYS A 77 -1.95 -6.29 -12.82
CA LYS A 77 -1.36 -5.24 -11.97
C LYS A 77 -1.90 -3.88 -12.42
N LEU A 78 -2.71 -3.25 -11.56
CA LEU A 78 -3.36 -1.97 -11.84
C LEU A 78 -2.41 -0.79 -11.64
N TYR A 79 -1.70 -0.77 -10.51
CA TYR A 79 -0.71 0.25 -10.16
C TYR A 79 0.19 -0.28 -9.04
N TRP A 80 1.31 0.41 -8.78
CA TRP A 80 2.05 0.19 -7.54
C TRP A 80 2.70 1.46 -7.03
N TYR A 81 3.12 1.42 -5.78
CA TYR A 81 4.00 2.41 -5.18
C TYR A 81 5.29 1.75 -4.74
N ASP A 82 6.41 2.43 -4.93
CA ASP A 82 7.67 2.06 -4.31
C ASP A 82 8.46 3.31 -3.91
N SER A 83 9.60 3.07 -3.28
CA SER A 83 10.51 4.11 -2.78
C SER A 83 11.87 4.04 -3.47
N TRP A 84 11.94 3.57 -4.73
CA TRP A 84 13.18 3.55 -5.48
C TRP A 84 13.53 4.96 -5.99
N PRO A 85 14.73 5.50 -5.68
CA PRO A 85 15.08 6.86 -6.07
C PRO A 85 15.13 7.05 -7.59
N HIS A 86 14.61 8.19 -8.05
CA HIS A 86 14.67 8.61 -9.45
C HIS A 86 15.21 10.04 -9.58
N PRO A 87 16.48 10.29 -9.19
CA PRO A 87 17.04 11.65 -9.12
C PRO A 87 17.15 12.35 -10.48
N HIS A 88 17.01 11.61 -11.57
CA HIS A 88 17.08 12.12 -12.95
C HIS A 88 15.71 12.46 -13.55
N ILE A 89 14.62 12.35 -12.78
CA ILE A 89 13.26 12.69 -13.21
C ILE A 89 12.80 13.92 -12.40
N PRO A 90 12.98 15.16 -12.91
CA PRO A 90 12.67 16.38 -12.16
C PRO A 90 11.22 16.46 -11.70
N GLU A 91 10.29 15.87 -12.45
CA GLU A 91 8.86 15.85 -12.16
C GLU A 91 8.53 15.09 -10.87
N LEU A 92 9.42 14.22 -10.39
CA LEU A 92 9.24 13.44 -9.15
C LEU A 92 9.89 14.10 -7.93
N SER A 93 10.68 15.16 -8.13
CA SER A 93 11.55 15.73 -7.09
C SER A 93 10.83 16.16 -5.81
N SER A 94 9.59 16.62 -5.90
CA SER A 94 8.83 17.06 -4.72
C SER A 94 8.38 15.93 -3.79
N THR A 95 8.41 14.68 -4.26
CA THR A 95 8.07 13.51 -3.43
C THR A 95 9.17 12.47 -3.44
N ASP A 96 10.37 12.76 -3.96
CA ASP A 96 11.47 11.79 -4.01
C ASP A 96 11.77 11.20 -2.62
N PRO A 97 11.90 9.87 -2.47
CA PRO A 97 11.87 8.84 -3.52
C PRO A 97 10.47 8.25 -3.79
N HIS A 98 9.43 8.76 -3.14
CA HIS A 98 8.06 8.25 -3.23
C HIS A 98 7.40 8.57 -4.56
N HIS A 99 6.95 7.53 -5.25
CA HIS A 99 6.18 7.69 -6.49
C HIS A 99 5.21 6.53 -6.69
N LYS A 100 4.24 6.75 -7.58
CA LYS A 100 3.26 5.76 -8.03
C LYS A 100 3.50 5.44 -9.49
N HIS A 101 3.42 4.17 -9.83
CA HIS A 101 3.43 3.67 -11.18
C HIS A 101 2.01 3.39 -11.66
N VAL A 102 1.61 3.98 -12.80
CA VAL A 102 0.23 3.91 -13.32
C VAL A 102 0.20 3.69 -14.84
N PRO A 103 -0.83 3.04 -15.41
CA PRO A 103 -1.00 2.93 -16.86
C PRO A 103 -1.21 4.30 -17.54
N PRO A 104 -0.96 4.43 -18.86
CA PRO A 104 -0.36 3.43 -19.75
C PRO A 104 1.15 3.29 -19.52
N ASP A 105 1.76 2.21 -20.05
CA ASP A 105 3.19 1.89 -19.86
C ASP A 105 3.65 2.01 -18.40
N ILE A 106 2.99 1.22 -17.55
CA ILE A 106 3.09 1.29 -16.09
C ILE A 106 4.54 1.21 -15.55
N LYS A 107 5.50 0.66 -16.31
CA LYS A 107 6.91 0.60 -15.94
C LYS A 107 7.64 1.95 -16.10
N HIS A 108 7.14 2.82 -16.95
CA HIS A 108 7.76 4.11 -17.25
C HIS A 108 6.91 5.31 -16.82
N ASN A 109 5.61 5.12 -16.68
CA ASN A 109 4.69 6.17 -16.29
C ASN A 109 4.57 6.27 -14.76
N ARG A 110 5.20 7.31 -14.22
CA ARG A 110 5.34 7.58 -12.79
C ARG A 110 4.68 8.91 -12.45
N VAL A 111 3.98 8.96 -11.32
CA VAL A 111 3.38 10.17 -10.78
C VAL A 111 3.79 10.36 -9.32
N LEU A 112 3.70 11.61 -8.86
CA LEU A 112 4.00 11.99 -7.47
C LEU A 112 3.15 11.20 -6.47
N ALA A 113 3.74 10.88 -5.31
CA ALA A 113 3.06 10.21 -4.20
C ALA A 113 3.20 11.01 -2.89
N PRO A 114 2.58 12.21 -2.79
CA PRO A 114 2.81 13.13 -1.67
C PRO A 114 2.26 12.65 -0.32
N HIS A 115 1.43 11.61 -0.32
CA HIS A 115 0.84 11.03 0.88
C HIS A 115 1.66 9.87 1.46
N LEU A 116 2.60 9.31 0.67
CA LEU A 116 3.53 8.31 1.17
C LEU A 116 4.70 8.97 1.89
N SER A 117 5.25 8.24 2.85
CA SER A 117 6.30 8.75 3.72
C SER A 117 7.08 7.61 4.35
N PHE A 118 8.28 7.93 4.84
CA PHE A 118 9.05 7.03 5.69
C PHE A 118 8.70 7.15 7.18
N ASP A 119 8.05 8.23 7.60
CA ASP A 119 7.87 8.58 9.02
C ASP A 119 6.47 8.28 9.57
N ARG A 120 5.55 7.79 8.73
CA ARG A 120 4.16 7.48 9.12
C ARG A 120 3.62 6.26 8.39
N PRO A 121 2.58 5.59 8.94
CA PRO A 121 1.97 4.43 8.31
C PRO A 121 1.41 4.75 6.92
N ASN A 122 1.91 4.05 5.91
CA ASN A 122 1.42 4.17 4.53
C ASN A 122 0.22 3.26 4.25
N LEU A 123 0.11 2.11 4.93
CA LEU A 123 -0.94 1.10 4.67
C LEU A 123 -2.36 1.68 4.75
N PRO A 124 -2.73 2.49 5.77
CA PRO A 124 -4.08 3.07 5.82
C PRO A 124 -4.42 3.93 4.60
N PHE A 125 -3.46 4.72 4.10
CA PHE A 125 -3.65 5.54 2.90
C PHE A 125 -3.85 4.67 1.65
N VAL A 126 -2.99 3.68 1.43
CA VAL A 126 -3.08 2.81 0.24
C VAL A 126 -4.38 2.02 0.24
N ILE A 127 -4.80 1.52 1.40
CA ILE A 127 -6.07 0.80 1.56
C ILE A 127 -7.25 1.73 1.28
N GLN A 128 -7.24 2.95 1.80
CA GLN A 128 -8.31 3.92 1.55
C GLN A 128 -8.39 4.29 0.05
N GLU A 129 -7.25 4.46 -0.61
CA GLU A 129 -7.23 4.73 -2.05
C GLU A 129 -7.87 3.59 -2.85
N ILE A 130 -7.60 2.33 -2.51
CA ILE A 130 -8.25 1.17 -3.15
C ILE A 130 -9.76 1.24 -2.97
N ILE A 131 -10.23 1.53 -1.75
CA ILE A 131 -11.66 1.65 -1.45
C ILE A 131 -12.30 2.73 -2.31
N ASP A 132 -11.70 3.92 -2.33
CA ASP A 132 -12.26 5.10 -3.00
C ASP A 132 -12.24 4.96 -4.53
N THR A 133 -11.24 4.28 -5.09
CA THR A 133 -11.01 4.27 -6.55
C THR A 133 -11.45 2.98 -7.24
N LEU A 134 -11.48 1.84 -6.53
CA LEU A 134 -11.74 0.53 -7.13
C LEU A 134 -13.00 -0.14 -6.61
N LEU A 135 -13.47 0.22 -5.40
CA LEU A 135 -14.62 -0.43 -4.76
C LEU A 135 -15.88 0.44 -4.73
N ALA A 136 -15.75 1.76 -4.89
CA ALA A 136 -16.85 2.72 -4.81
C ALA A 136 -17.88 2.68 -5.97
N GLY A 137 -17.99 1.57 -6.72
CA GLY A 137 -18.81 1.49 -7.94
C GLY A 137 -19.41 0.13 -8.30
N GLU A 138 -19.34 -0.92 -7.47
CA GLU A 138 -19.94 -2.24 -7.78
C GLU A 138 -21.41 -2.35 -7.31
N GLY A 139 -22.18 -1.30 -7.50
CA GLY A 139 -23.63 -1.29 -7.32
C GLY A 139 -24.30 -0.83 -8.61
N ASP A 140 -25.07 -1.74 -9.23
CA ASP A 140 -25.99 -1.50 -10.36
C ASP A 140 -25.49 -1.79 -11.77
N GLN A 141 -25.18 -3.06 -12.07
CA GLN A 141 -25.33 -3.63 -13.42
C GLN A 141 -25.87 -5.06 -13.38
N SER A 142 -27.06 -5.25 -12.80
CA SER A 142 -27.79 -6.54 -12.89
C SER A 142 -29.32 -6.38 -12.92
N GLN A 143 -29.88 -5.39 -13.62
CA GLN A 143 -31.29 -5.44 -14.06
C GLN A 143 -31.50 -4.71 -15.39
N THR A 144 -31.35 -5.42 -16.51
CA THR A 144 -32.24 -5.25 -17.68
C THR A 144 -31.99 -6.36 -18.70
N SER A 145 -32.87 -7.36 -18.70
CA SER A 145 -33.31 -8.11 -19.89
C SER A 145 -34.53 -8.94 -19.47
N GLN A 146 -35.71 -8.32 -19.60
CA GLN A 146 -36.95 -9.02 -19.93
C GLN A 146 -37.26 -8.71 -21.39
#